data_AF-A0A8B6EVH3-F1
#
_entry.id   AF-A0A8B6EVH3-F1
#
_cell.length_a   1.000
_cell.length_b   1.000
_cell.length_c   1.000
_cell.angle_alpha   90.00
_cell.angle_beta   90.00
_cell.angle_gamma   90.00
#
_symmetry.space_group_name_H-M   'P 1'
#
loop_
_entity.id
_entity.type
_entity.pdbx_description
1 polymer ?
#
loop_
_entity_poly.entity_id
_entity_poly.type
_entity_poly.pdbx_seq_one_letter_code
_entity_poly.pdbx_strand_id
1 'polypeptide(L)'
;MDGEDRRRYFIVGSVILEIVTPVFRQRLEKDYENKGLGSLQDFINSKPVIHILFHLRHKNTQCCVDSANCVNHGPLPLNYNQWDLLYTEKPTPGFHHCFCKYSAKAITLDDLDITLASLILMNCCNLSPNEFSLISDLRQFKNNYLSHNTKGAITQAEYTTLFGDLTTYVLQLDPSKQDDFIRIQNRSLDDSLCNKYVVCLLDIHQKLEEIDTRIQNIGAATTADIHSTSSEILSTMNINNAELESKIMAKLEEVLQQLIINQTSKQVDQPNKPYKLGQSIFTLHHQTNLTSKVGDKGGYVSDIVMMDDGRLVICLPEQNRLLICNTDLSQVDSIPVQGMPRYVTAVNNSTVAVTLYHSKCIEMYDIHNKLKLKSLTVPGRLWWLGIGITTINNKLAVCSDNKLLIIDHQTGEVVQTIKTDFYPFCLHGSGDIIFYCGNNKNLYWYSYTDDRHHTLTLPSPPYRMTTIQDGSLYVMCNDGSVQHVSSDGKQYKTVETIGLKSMNNGGSLYYNCKQRKLVTCYLTSNINIFHET
;
A
#
# COMPACT_ATOMS: atom_id res chain seq x y z
N MET A 1 -12.87 18.39 -25.45
CA MET A 1 -11.47 18.77 -25.77
C MET A 1 -11.53 19.67 -26.97
N ASP A 2 -11.14 20.94 -26.80
CA ASP A 2 -11.11 21.89 -27.92
C ASP A 2 -9.95 21.58 -28.89
N GLY A 3 -9.86 22.31 -29.99
CA GLY A 3 -8.83 22.08 -31.02
C GLY A 3 -7.40 22.34 -30.53
N GLU A 4 -7.21 23.23 -29.56
CA GLU A 4 -5.88 23.60 -29.07
C GLU A 4 -5.38 22.63 -28.00
N ASP A 5 -6.27 22.11 -27.15
CA ASP A 5 -5.96 21.02 -26.22
C ASP A 5 -5.50 19.75 -26.98
N ARG A 6 -6.17 19.42 -28.09
CA ARG A 6 -5.77 18.32 -28.97
C ARG A 6 -4.38 18.55 -29.58
N ARG A 7 -4.07 19.79 -29.94
CA ARG A 7 -2.75 20.18 -30.46
C ARG A 7 -1.64 20.01 -29.43
N ARG A 8 -1.86 20.52 -28.22
CA ARG A 8 -0.90 20.40 -27.11
C ARG A 8 -0.62 18.94 -26.78
N TYR A 9 -1.67 18.13 -26.72
CA TYR A 9 -1.56 16.68 -26.55
C TYR A 9 -0.71 16.05 -27.65
N PHE A 10 -1.05 16.33 -28.91
CA PHE A 10 -0.33 15.78 -30.05
C PHE A 10 1.16 16.14 -30.03
N ILE A 11 1.48 17.40 -29.77
CA ILE A 11 2.87 17.89 -29.71
C ILE A 11 3.68 17.12 -28.65
N VAL A 12 3.17 16.98 -27.43
CA VAL A 12 3.87 16.27 -26.35
C VAL A 12 4.05 14.79 -26.70
N GLY A 13 3.01 14.15 -27.23
CA GLY A 13 3.10 12.75 -27.71
C GLY A 13 4.14 12.57 -28.81
N SER A 14 4.19 13.48 -29.79
CA SER A 14 5.19 13.47 -30.86
C SER A 14 6.60 13.65 -30.32
N VAL A 15 6.84 14.52 -29.34
CA VAL A 15 8.17 14.66 -28.72
C VAL A 15 8.64 13.34 -28.08
N ILE A 16 7.76 12.68 -27.32
CA ILE A 16 8.10 11.41 -26.65
C ILE A 16 8.50 10.35 -27.68
N LEU A 17 7.76 10.25 -28.78
CA LEU A 17 7.94 9.21 -29.78
C LEU A 17 9.08 9.52 -30.76
N GLU A 18 9.19 10.77 -31.22
CA GLU A 18 10.13 11.16 -32.28
C GLU A 18 11.47 11.67 -31.75
N ILE A 19 11.54 12.11 -30.49
CA ILE A 19 12.77 12.67 -29.92
C ILE A 19 13.26 11.80 -28.77
N VAL A 20 12.46 11.62 -27.72
CA VAL A 20 12.92 10.96 -26.48
C VAL A 20 13.25 9.49 -26.73
N THR A 21 12.36 8.77 -27.43
CA THR A 21 12.56 7.33 -27.70
C THR A 21 13.83 7.08 -28.50
N PRO A 22 14.09 7.79 -29.62
CA PRO A 22 15.37 7.67 -30.34
C PRO A 22 16.60 8.02 -29.51
N VAL A 23 16.56 9.06 -28.68
CA VAL A 23 17.70 9.43 -27.81
C VAL A 23 18.07 8.28 -26.87
N PHE A 24 17.07 7.61 -26.29
CA PHE A 24 17.32 6.46 -25.41
C PHE A 24 17.86 5.25 -26.18
N ARG A 25 17.32 4.98 -27.38
CA ARG A 25 17.84 3.92 -28.25
C ARG A 25 19.29 4.15 -28.65
N GLN A 26 19.65 5.37 -29.05
CA GLN A 26 21.04 5.74 -29.36
C GLN A 26 21.96 5.63 -28.15
N ARG A 27 21.49 6.02 -26.96
CA ARG A 27 22.28 5.85 -25.73
C ARG A 27 22.55 4.38 -25.43
N LEU A 28 21.54 3.53 -25.63
CA LEU A 28 21.64 2.08 -25.42
C LEU A 28 22.57 1.42 -26.44
N GLU A 29 22.48 1.86 -27.70
CA GLU A 29 23.37 1.45 -28.79
C GLU A 29 24.84 1.67 -28.44
N LYS A 30 25.18 2.91 -28.09
CA LYS A 30 26.53 3.27 -27.63
C LYS A 30 26.97 2.43 -26.43
N ASP A 31 26.06 2.06 -25.53
CA ASP A 31 26.41 1.33 -24.32
C ASP A 31 26.81 -0.12 -24.61
N TYR A 32 26.13 -0.81 -25.54
CA TYR A 32 26.57 -2.16 -25.92
C TYR A 32 27.79 -2.16 -26.84
N GLU A 33 27.93 -1.15 -27.71
CA GLU A 33 29.15 -0.96 -28.51
C GLU A 33 30.37 -0.75 -27.60
N ASN A 34 30.26 0.12 -26.59
CA ASN A 34 31.31 0.38 -25.61
C ASN A 34 31.69 -0.86 -24.79
N LYS A 35 30.75 -1.82 -24.64
CA LYS A 35 31.00 -3.10 -23.97
C LYS A 35 31.62 -4.15 -24.91
N GLY A 36 31.91 -3.80 -26.16
CA GLY A 36 32.51 -4.69 -27.15
C GLY A 36 31.55 -5.77 -27.66
N LEU A 37 30.23 -5.54 -27.56
CA LEU A 37 29.21 -6.49 -28.00
C LEU A 37 28.74 -6.11 -29.40
N GLY A 38 28.66 -7.11 -30.28
CA GLY A 38 28.37 -6.89 -31.71
C GLY A 38 26.91 -6.63 -32.03
N SER A 39 25.99 -6.88 -31.10
CA SER A 39 24.57 -6.65 -31.29
C SER A 39 23.80 -6.37 -30.00
N LEU A 40 22.64 -5.73 -30.14
CA LEU A 40 21.67 -5.55 -29.04
C LEU A 40 21.22 -6.90 -28.46
N GLN A 41 21.06 -7.92 -29.31
CA GLN A 41 20.71 -9.26 -28.86
C GLN A 41 21.80 -9.86 -27.97
N ASP A 42 23.07 -9.71 -28.33
CA ASP A 42 24.20 -10.16 -27.52
C ASP A 42 24.27 -9.42 -26.18
N PHE A 43 23.97 -8.12 -26.19
CA PHE A 43 23.87 -7.32 -24.97
C PHE A 43 22.77 -7.81 -24.02
N ILE A 44 21.56 -8.00 -24.52
CA ILE A 44 20.42 -8.43 -23.71
C ILE A 44 20.58 -9.88 -23.27
N ASN A 45 21.28 -10.71 -24.05
CA ASN A 45 21.60 -12.09 -23.69
C ASN A 45 22.85 -12.20 -22.80
N SER A 46 23.57 -11.10 -22.53
CA SER A 46 24.73 -11.13 -21.66
C SER A 46 24.33 -11.52 -20.24
N LYS A 47 25.17 -12.34 -19.59
CA LYS A 47 24.92 -12.87 -18.24
C LYS A 47 24.52 -11.79 -17.21
N PRO A 48 25.18 -10.61 -17.16
CA PRO A 48 24.78 -9.55 -16.24
C PRO A 48 23.39 -8.99 -16.54
N VAL A 49 23.07 -8.76 -17.81
CA VAL A 49 21.80 -8.14 -18.22
C VAL A 49 20.63 -9.09 -18.00
N ILE A 50 20.74 -10.34 -18.45
CA ILE A 50 19.68 -11.35 -18.26
C ILE A 50 19.40 -11.60 -16.79
N HIS A 51 20.44 -11.59 -15.97
CA HIS A 51 20.33 -11.76 -14.52
C HIS A 51 19.60 -10.58 -13.87
N ILE A 52 20.03 -9.35 -14.17
CA ILE A 52 19.40 -8.13 -13.63
C ILE A 52 17.93 -8.07 -14.06
N LEU A 53 17.63 -8.24 -15.35
CA LEU A 53 16.26 -8.18 -15.85
C LEU A 53 15.39 -9.31 -15.28
N PHE A 54 15.92 -10.53 -15.12
CA PHE A 54 15.21 -11.63 -14.46
C PHE A 54 14.85 -11.30 -13.02
N HIS A 55 15.77 -10.73 -12.25
CA HIS A 55 15.51 -10.33 -10.87
C HIS A 55 14.52 -9.16 -10.76
N LEU A 56 14.49 -8.28 -11.76
CA LEU A 56 13.43 -7.25 -11.84
C LEU A 56 12.05 -7.87 -12.10
N ARG A 57 11.97 -8.98 -12.85
CA ARG A 57 10.71 -9.72 -13.10
C ARG A 57 10.28 -10.58 -11.92
N HIS A 58 11.19 -11.38 -11.35
CA HIS A 58 10.90 -12.41 -10.36
C HIS A 58 11.45 -12.02 -8.99
N LYS A 59 10.56 -11.41 -8.18
CA LYS A 59 10.87 -10.99 -6.81
C LYS A 59 11.33 -12.18 -5.97
N ASN A 60 12.41 -12.01 -5.21
CA ASN A 60 12.82 -12.92 -4.14
C ASN A 60 13.03 -14.39 -4.55
N THR A 61 13.16 -14.70 -5.84
CA THR A 61 13.54 -16.05 -6.27
C THR A 61 15.04 -16.22 -6.06
N GLN A 62 15.43 -17.27 -5.33
CA GLN A 62 16.83 -17.72 -5.23
C GLN A 62 17.31 -18.14 -6.63
N CYS A 63 17.74 -17.19 -7.47
CA CYS A 63 18.29 -17.54 -8.79
C CYS A 63 19.68 -18.14 -8.66
N CYS A 64 20.49 -17.66 -7.72
CA CYS A 64 21.88 -18.05 -7.55
C CYS A 64 22.04 -19.04 -6.41
N VAL A 65 22.91 -20.03 -6.60
CA VAL A 65 23.38 -20.94 -5.53
C VAL A 65 24.09 -20.16 -4.42
N ASP A 66 24.78 -19.06 -4.78
CA ASP A 66 25.40 -18.12 -3.84
C ASP A 66 24.56 -16.83 -3.71
N SER A 67 23.79 -16.74 -2.64
CA SER A 67 22.97 -15.58 -2.29
C SER A 67 23.79 -14.32 -1.96
N ALA A 68 25.08 -14.47 -1.61
CA ALA A 68 25.96 -13.36 -1.21
C ALA A 68 26.37 -12.43 -2.36
N ASN A 69 26.34 -12.89 -3.60
CA ASN A 69 26.71 -12.11 -4.79
C ASN A 69 25.49 -11.58 -5.56
N CYS A 70 24.28 -11.84 -5.07
CA CYS A 70 23.05 -11.41 -5.71
C CYS A 70 22.70 -10.00 -5.22
N VAL A 71 22.74 -9.02 -6.12
CA VAL A 71 22.35 -7.64 -5.80
C VAL A 71 20.83 -7.59 -5.71
N ASN A 72 20.30 -7.29 -4.53
CA ASN A 72 18.87 -7.03 -4.36
C ASN A 72 18.50 -5.74 -5.10
N HIS A 73 17.86 -5.87 -6.27
CA HIS A 73 17.28 -4.74 -6.99
C HIS A 73 15.85 -4.47 -6.46
N GLY A 74 15.51 -3.19 -6.28
CA GLY A 74 14.15 -2.78 -5.92
C GLY A 74 13.15 -3.18 -7.02
N PRO A 75 11.88 -3.49 -6.70
CA PRO A 75 10.92 -3.93 -7.70
C PRO A 75 10.65 -2.84 -8.76
N LEU A 76 10.97 -3.13 -10.01
CA LEU A 76 10.45 -2.41 -11.18
C LEU A 76 9.68 -3.43 -12.01
N PRO A 77 8.35 -3.32 -12.15
CA PRO A 77 7.58 -4.32 -12.86
C PRO A 77 7.84 -4.16 -14.36
N LEU A 78 8.74 -4.98 -14.91
CA LEU A 78 8.61 -5.42 -16.30
C LEU A 78 7.30 -6.22 -16.35
N ASN A 79 6.32 -5.75 -17.10
CA ASN A 79 5.08 -6.51 -17.26
C ASN A 79 5.35 -7.77 -18.12
N TYR A 80 4.47 -8.76 -18.04
CA TYR A 80 4.64 -10.03 -18.77
C TYR A 80 4.83 -9.82 -20.27
N ASN A 81 4.10 -8.87 -20.88
CA ASN A 81 4.19 -8.58 -22.31
C ASN A 81 5.56 -8.01 -22.71
N GLN A 82 6.16 -7.15 -21.88
CA GLN A 82 7.49 -6.57 -22.11
C GLN A 82 8.60 -7.61 -21.93
N TRP A 83 8.42 -8.52 -20.97
CA TRP A 83 9.34 -9.64 -20.82
C TRP A 83 9.31 -10.58 -22.03
N ASP A 84 8.10 -10.88 -22.51
CA ASP A 84 7.91 -11.77 -23.65
C ASP A 84 8.41 -11.15 -24.96
N LEU A 85 8.54 -9.81 -25.05
CA LEU A 85 9.26 -9.18 -26.17
C LEU A 85 10.75 -9.50 -26.15
N LEU A 86 11.36 -9.50 -24.96
CA LEU A 86 12.81 -9.66 -24.81
C LEU A 86 13.28 -11.11 -24.88
N TYR A 87 12.53 -12.04 -24.28
CA TYR A 87 13.04 -13.38 -24.02
C TYR A 87 12.07 -14.49 -24.44
N THR A 88 12.65 -15.64 -24.79
CA THR A 88 11.96 -16.93 -24.85
C THR A 88 12.55 -17.83 -23.77
N GLU A 89 11.68 -18.52 -23.03
CA GLU A 89 12.11 -19.57 -22.10
C GLU A 89 12.61 -20.77 -22.91
N LYS A 90 13.87 -21.14 -22.71
CA LYS A 90 14.46 -22.35 -23.31
C LYS A 90 15.08 -23.16 -22.18
N PRO A 91 14.52 -24.32 -21.82
CA PRO A 91 15.15 -25.22 -20.86
C PRO A 91 16.33 -25.92 -21.55
N THR A 92 17.46 -25.25 -21.72
CA THR A 92 18.69 -25.90 -22.14
C THR A 92 19.40 -26.52 -20.94
N PRO A 93 20.01 -27.72 -21.11
CA PRO A 93 20.85 -28.33 -20.09
C PRO A 93 22.24 -27.66 -20.17
N GLY A 94 22.43 -26.61 -19.38
CA GLY A 94 23.71 -25.92 -19.27
C GLY A 94 24.08 -25.73 -17.81
N PHE A 95 25.33 -26.04 -17.46
CA PHE A 95 25.90 -25.73 -16.15
C PHE A 95 26.04 -24.21 -16.02
N HIS A 96 24.99 -23.57 -15.52
CA HIS A 96 25.03 -22.17 -15.12
C HIS A 96 24.62 -22.07 -13.65
N HIS A 97 25.45 -21.41 -12.84
CA HIS A 97 25.22 -21.18 -11.42
C HIS A 97 24.02 -20.25 -11.12
N CYS A 98 23.24 -19.83 -12.14
CA CYS A 98 21.96 -19.12 -11.99
C CYS A 98 20.86 -19.81 -12.81
N PHE A 99 19.66 -19.92 -12.24
CA PHE A 99 18.47 -20.50 -12.87
C PHE A 99 17.80 -19.62 -13.96
N CYS A 100 18.44 -18.56 -14.46
CA CYS A 100 17.94 -17.72 -15.57
C CYS A 100 17.96 -18.49 -16.91
N LYS A 101 16.99 -19.36 -17.16
CA LYS A 101 16.87 -20.20 -18.38
C LYS A 101 16.24 -19.46 -19.57
N TYR A 102 16.79 -18.30 -19.93
CA TYR A 102 16.23 -17.44 -20.96
C TYR A 102 17.23 -17.24 -22.11
N SER A 103 16.70 -17.07 -23.32
CA SER A 103 17.47 -16.62 -24.47
C SER A 103 16.80 -15.39 -25.06
N ALA A 104 17.59 -14.37 -25.36
CA ALA A 104 17.06 -13.16 -25.99
C ALA A 104 16.45 -13.50 -27.37
N LYS A 105 15.25 -12.97 -27.65
CA LYS A 105 14.66 -13.02 -28.99
C LYS A 105 15.50 -12.19 -29.96
N ALA A 106 15.32 -12.42 -31.26
CA ALA A 106 15.89 -11.55 -32.28
C ALA A 106 15.14 -10.22 -32.23
N ILE A 107 15.68 -9.28 -31.47
CA ILE A 107 15.11 -7.95 -31.25
C ILE A 107 16.05 -6.88 -31.82
N THR A 108 15.43 -5.83 -32.33
CA THR A 108 16.06 -4.63 -32.85
C THR A 108 15.86 -3.47 -31.88
N LEU A 109 16.61 -2.38 -32.07
CA LEU A 109 16.38 -1.16 -31.29
C LEU A 109 14.95 -0.62 -31.47
N ASP A 110 14.34 -0.87 -32.64
CA ASP A 110 12.99 -0.42 -32.94
C ASP A 110 11.89 -1.15 -32.18
N ASP A 111 12.16 -2.37 -31.73
CA ASP A 111 11.26 -3.15 -30.88
C ASP A 111 11.19 -2.60 -29.44
N LEU A 112 12.17 -1.78 -29.04
CA LEU A 112 12.25 -1.22 -27.69
C LEU A 112 11.50 0.11 -27.60
N ASP A 113 10.37 0.13 -26.91
CA ASP A 113 9.71 1.38 -26.54
C ASP A 113 10.53 2.16 -25.49
N ILE A 114 10.17 3.42 -25.27
CA ILE A 114 10.82 4.27 -24.25
C ILE A 114 10.81 3.64 -22.86
N THR A 115 9.78 2.86 -22.49
CA THR A 115 9.71 2.22 -21.18
C THR A 115 10.74 1.11 -21.05
N LEU A 116 10.90 0.28 -22.08
CA LEU A 116 11.86 -0.81 -22.08
C LEU A 116 13.29 -0.29 -22.22
N ALA A 117 13.53 0.67 -23.12
CA ALA A 117 14.83 1.30 -23.30
C ALA A 117 15.30 2.01 -22.01
N SER A 118 14.44 2.77 -21.34
CA SER A 118 14.79 3.44 -20.08
C SER A 118 15.07 2.45 -18.94
N LEU A 119 14.30 1.36 -18.85
CA LEU A 119 14.54 0.32 -17.84
C LEU A 119 15.89 -0.37 -18.05
N ILE A 120 16.24 -0.69 -19.29
CA ILE A 120 17.54 -1.29 -19.61
C ILE A 120 18.66 -0.30 -19.29
N LEU A 121 18.55 0.97 -19.70
CA LEU A 121 19.57 1.97 -19.39
C LEU A 121 19.78 2.15 -17.87
N MET A 122 18.70 2.33 -17.10
CA MET A 122 18.82 2.58 -15.67
C MET A 122 19.38 1.41 -14.87
N ASN A 123 19.17 0.17 -15.32
CA ASN A 123 19.52 -1.02 -14.54
C ASN A 123 20.71 -1.79 -15.09
N CYS A 124 21.00 -1.67 -16.38
CA CYS A 124 21.98 -2.51 -17.08
C CYS A 124 23.15 -1.70 -17.68
N CYS A 125 23.06 -0.37 -17.68
CA CYS A 125 24.07 0.52 -18.25
C CYS A 125 24.76 1.35 -17.15
N ASN A 126 25.99 1.77 -17.43
CA ASN A 126 26.70 2.68 -16.52
C ASN A 126 26.24 4.11 -16.81
N LEU A 127 25.54 4.71 -15.84
CA LEU A 127 25.03 6.08 -15.93
C LEU A 127 25.68 6.95 -14.86
N SER A 128 26.00 8.19 -15.21
CA SER A 128 26.30 9.20 -14.19
C SER A 128 25.06 9.47 -13.32
N PRO A 129 25.23 9.97 -12.08
CA PRO A 129 24.09 10.34 -11.22
C PRO A 129 23.11 11.31 -11.90
N ASN A 130 23.64 12.22 -12.72
CA ASN A 130 22.83 13.18 -13.47
C ASN A 130 22.01 12.48 -14.57
N GLU A 131 22.64 11.65 -15.40
CA GLU A 131 21.94 10.88 -16.44
C GLU A 131 20.86 9.96 -15.85
N PHE A 132 21.16 9.30 -14.72
CA PHE A 132 20.20 8.44 -14.04
C PHE A 132 18.95 9.23 -13.59
N SER A 133 19.15 10.42 -13.00
CA SER A 133 18.05 11.31 -12.62
C SER A 133 17.21 11.70 -13.84
N LEU A 134 17.87 12.16 -14.91
CA LEU A 134 17.18 12.61 -16.13
C LEU A 134 16.37 11.52 -16.80
N ILE A 135 16.93 10.31 -16.94
CA ILE A 135 16.22 9.17 -17.55
C ILE A 135 15.05 8.74 -16.65
N SER A 136 15.23 8.77 -15.33
CA SER A 136 14.17 8.49 -14.36
C SER A 136 13.02 9.50 -14.46
N ASP A 137 13.34 10.79 -14.53
CA ASP A 137 12.37 11.88 -14.61
C ASP A 137 11.60 11.82 -15.94
N LEU A 138 12.28 11.61 -17.07
CA LEU A 138 11.65 11.43 -18.40
C LEU A 138 10.71 10.22 -18.44
N ARG A 139 11.10 9.10 -17.81
CA ARG A 139 10.26 7.91 -17.71
C ARG A 139 9.02 8.17 -16.85
N GLN A 140 9.19 8.84 -15.71
CA GLN A 140 8.08 9.21 -14.84
C GLN A 140 7.14 10.18 -15.55
N PHE A 141 7.67 11.15 -16.29
CA PHE A 141 6.90 12.06 -17.12
C PHE A 141 6.06 11.31 -18.17
N LYS A 142 6.64 10.36 -18.91
CA LYS A 142 5.90 9.51 -19.87
C LYS A 142 4.76 8.74 -19.19
N ASN A 143 5.01 8.18 -18.01
CA ASN A 143 3.99 7.44 -17.25
C ASN A 143 2.89 8.36 -16.71
N ASN A 144 3.25 9.56 -16.23
CA ASN A 144 2.30 10.58 -15.80
C ASN A 144 1.46 11.07 -16.98
N TYR A 145 2.08 11.34 -18.13
CA TYR A 145 1.40 11.70 -19.37
C TYR A 145 0.41 10.62 -19.83
N LEU A 146 0.82 9.35 -19.87
CA LEU A 146 -0.06 8.25 -20.25
C LEU A 146 -1.17 7.99 -19.23
N SER A 147 -0.90 8.16 -17.92
CA SER A 147 -1.90 7.96 -16.87
C SER A 147 -2.91 9.11 -16.77
N HIS A 148 -2.51 10.35 -17.04
CA HIS A 148 -3.40 11.52 -17.12
C HIS A 148 -4.31 11.50 -18.36
N ASN A 149 -3.92 10.79 -19.41
CA ASN A 149 -4.59 10.84 -20.71
C ASN A 149 -5.65 9.78 -20.99
N THR A 150 -6.06 9.00 -19.99
CA THR A 150 -7.23 8.14 -20.19
C THR A 150 -8.56 8.91 -20.11
N LYS A 151 -8.58 10.17 -19.58
CA LYS A 151 -9.83 10.93 -19.36
C LYS A 151 -9.76 12.48 -19.46
N GLY A 152 -8.59 13.13 -19.65
CA GLY A 152 -8.44 14.60 -19.49
C GLY A 152 -7.91 15.38 -20.71
N ALA A 153 -8.10 16.70 -20.71
CA ALA A 153 -7.46 17.67 -21.62
C ALA A 153 -6.26 18.34 -20.92
N ILE A 154 -5.21 18.70 -21.68
CA ILE A 154 -4.04 19.41 -21.15
C ILE A 154 -4.26 20.92 -21.25
N THR A 155 -4.31 21.59 -20.10
CA THR A 155 -4.44 23.05 -20.07
C THR A 155 -3.21 23.73 -20.66
N GLN A 156 -3.34 24.99 -21.11
CA GLN A 156 -2.21 25.76 -21.63
C GLN A 156 -1.06 25.88 -20.62
N ALA A 157 -1.38 26.08 -19.34
CA ALA A 157 -0.38 26.20 -18.28
C ALA A 157 0.38 24.88 -18.10
N GLU A 158 -0.33 23.76 -18.02
CA GLU A 158 0.28 22.43 -17.94
C GLU A 158 1.15 22.15 -19.17
N TYR A 159 0.66 22.45 -20.37
CA TYR A 159 1.44 22.27 -21.59
C TYR A 159 2.74 23.10 -21.58
N THR A 160 2.67 24.38 -21.21
CA THR A 160 3.86 25.25 -21.18
C THR A 160 4.90 24.74 -20.20
N THR A 161 4.48 24.28 -19.00
CA THR A 161 5.40 23.68 -18.02
C THR A 161 5.94 22.34 -18.52
N LEU A 162 5.05 21.40 -18.89
CA LEU A 162 5.42 20.05 -19.31
C LEU A 162 6.34 20.04 -20.53
N PHE A 163 6.05 20.87 -21.53
CA PHE A 163 6.88 20.99 -22.73
C PHE A 163 8.25 21.59 -22.40
N GLY A 164 8.29 22.65 -21.58
CA GLY A 164 9.55 23.29 -21.16
C GLY A 164 10.47 22.34 -20.37
N ASP A 165 9.91 21.57 -19.45
CA ASP A 165 10.63 20.57 -18.67
C ASP A 165 11.18 19.46 -19.57
N LEU A 166 10.33 18.92 -20.45
CA LEU A 166 10.70 17.87 -21.40
C LEU A 166 11.81 18.31 -22.35
N THR A 167 11.71 19.54 -22.89
CA THR A 167 12.76 20.13 -23.72
C THR A 167 14.07 20.24 -22.96
N THR A 168 14.02 20.77 -21.74
CA THR A 168 15.21 20.94 -20.90
C THR A 168 15.89 19.60 -20.61
N TYR A 169 15.14 18.57 -20.24
CA TYR A 169 15.69 17.25 -19.92
C TYR A 169 16.30 16.55 -21.13
N VAL A 170 15.65 16.61 -22.29
CA VAL A 170 16.20 15.98 -23.50
C VAL A 170 17.46 16.71 -23.96
N LEU A 171 17.49 18.04 -23.94
CA LEU A 171 18.68 18.79 -24.37
C LEU A 171 19.87 18.59 -23.43
N GLN A 172 19.65 18.23 -22.17
CA GLN A 172 20.72 17.80 -21.28
C GLN A 172 21.30 16.43 -21.65
N LEU A 173 20.53 15.56 -22.29
CA LEU A 173 21.00 14.26 -22.78
C LEU A 173 21.57 14.34 -24.21
N ASP A 174 20.94 15.12 -25.07
CA ASP A 174 21.34 15.35 -26.45
C ASP A 174 21.00 16.79 -26.88
N PRO A 175 21.97 17.71 -26.80
CA PRO A 175 21.78 19.11 -27.19
C PRO A 175 21.42 19.31 -28.67
N SER A 176 21.68 18.32 -29.54
CA SER A 176 21.39 18.42 -30.98
C SER A 176 19.90 18.42 -31.32
N LYS A 177 19.04 18.10 -30.34
CA LYS A 177 17.59 17.97 -30.54
C LYS A 177 16.82 19.29 -30.53
N GLN A 178 17.48 20.43 -30.35
CA GLN A 178 16.83 21.74 -30.27
C GLN A 178 15.92 22.01 -31.49
N ASP A 179 16.41 21.73 -32.70
CA ASP A 179 15.66 21.98 -33.93
C ASP A 179 14.47 21.01 -34.08
N ASP A 180 14.58 19.80 -33.55
CA ASP A 180 13.48 18.83 -33.55
C ASP A 180 12.31 19.30 -32.68
N PHE A 181 12.60 19.91 -31.51
CA PHE A 181 11.56 20.50 -30.67
C PHE A 181 10.83 21.64 -31.37
N ILE A 182 11.57 22.54 -32.01
CA ILE A 182 11.02 23.67 -32.77
C ILE A 182 10.15 23.16 -33.92
N ARG A 183 10.62 22.11 -34.63
CA ARG A 183 9.88 21.47 -35.72
C ARG A 183 8.55 20.88 -35.24
N ILE A 184 8.54 20.16 -34.11
CA ILE A 184 7.31 19.53 -33.59
C ILE A 184 6.34 20.59 -33.06
N GLN A 185 6.83 21.62 -32.36
CA GLN A 185 5.99 22.70 -31.81
C GLN A 185 5.25 23.48 -32.91
N ASN A 186 5.89 23.68 -34.06
CA ASN A 186 5.35 24.41 -35.19
C ASN A 186 4.57 23.53 -36.20
N ARG A 187 4.41 22.23 -35.92
CA ARG A 187 3.75 21.29 -36.84
C ARG A 187 2.25 21.62 -36.98
N SER A 188 1.73 21.54 -38.22
CA SER A 188 0.30 21.61 -38.49
C SER A 188 -0.43 20.39 -37.91
N LEU A 189 -1.64 20.62 -37.40
CA LEU A 189 -2.53 19.54 -36.93
C LEU A 189 -3.05 18.66 -38.06
N ASP A 190 -3.03 19.18 -39.28
CA ASP A 190 -3.48 18.49 -40.47
C ASP A 190 -2.30 17.74 -41.06
N ASP A 191 -2.28 16.43 -40.84
CA ASP A 191 -1.60 15.44 -41.68
C ASP A 191 -1.85 14.06 -41.05
N SER A 192 -1.98 13.05 -41.90
CA SER A 192 -2.28 11.64 -41.57
C SER A 192 -1.60 11.03 -40.32
N LEU A 193 -0.49 11.61 -39.84
CA LEU A 193 0.19 11.28 -38.59
C LEU A 193 -0.67 11.52 -37.34
N CYS A 194 -1.41 12.63 -37.25
CA CYS A 194 -2.36 12.89 -36.14
C CYS A 194 -3.36 11.73 -36.00
N ASN A 195 -3.95 11.29 -37.12
CA ASN A 195 -4.89 10.18 -37.14
C ASN A 195 -4.21 8.83 -36.81
N LYS A 196 -3.00 8.57 -37.32
CA LYS A 196 -2.26 7.34 -36.99
C LYS A 196 -1.89 7.26 -35.50
N TYR A 197 -1.47 8.36 -34.89
CA TYR A 197 -1.12 8.41 -33.47
C TYR A 197 -2.34 8.36 -32.55
N VAL A 198 -3.43 9.04 -32.92
CA VAL A 198 -4.72 8.95 -32.21
C VAL A 198 -5.27 7.53 -32.31
N VAL A 199 -5.20 6.87 -33.47
CA VAL A 199 -5.64 5.48 -33.66
C VAL A 199 -4.77 4.50 -32.86
N CYS A 200 -3.44 4.62 -32.85
CA CYS A 200 -2.58 3.73 -32.04
C CYS A 200 -2.83 3.90 -30.52
N LEU A 201 -3.15 5.10 -30.05
CA LEU A 201 -3.47 5.35 -28.64
C LEU A 201 -4.91 4.94 -28.29
N LEU A 202 -5.85 5.06 -29.22
CA LEU A 202 -7.22 4.54 -29.08
C LEU A 202 -7.27 3.01 -29.17
N ASP A 203 -6.38 2.36 -29.93
CA ASP A 203 -6.29 0.90 -30.01
C ASP A 203 -5.77 0.31 -28.69
N ILE A 204 -4.85 1.03 -28.02
CA ILE A 204 -4.45 0.73 -26.64
C ILE A 204 -5.64 0.94 -25.68
N HIS A 205 -6.43 1.99 -25.88
CA HIS A 205 -7.62 2.26 -25.07
C HIS A 205 -8.67 1.15 -25.23
N GLN A 206 -8.97 0.74 -26.46
CA GLN A 206 -9.91 -0.33 -26.77
C GLN A 206 -9.43 -1.67 -26.19
N LYS A 207 -8.14 -1.97 -26.28
CA LYS A 207 -7.56 -3.15 -25.62
C LYS A 207 -7.64 -3.07 -24.10
N LEU A 208 -7.46 -1.90 -23.51
CA LEU A 208 -7.63 -1.70 -22.06
C LEU A 208 -9.10 -1.85 -21.65
N GLU A 209 -10.05 -1.37 -22.42
CA GLU A 209 -11.50 -1.57 -22.19
C GLU A 209 -11.91 -3.04 -22.37
N GLU A 210 -11.37 -3.74 -23.37
CA GLU A 210 -11.57 -5.17 -23.55
C GLU A 210 -11.00 -5.98 -22.38
N ILE A 211 -9.83 -5.58 -21.86
CA ILE A 211 -9.23 -6.15 -20.65
C ILE A 211 -10.10 -5.87 -19.44
N ASP A 212 -10.57 -4.64 -19.24
CA ASP A 212 -11.41 -4.25 -18.10
C ASP A 212 -12.76 -4.99 -18.14
N THR A 213 -13.35 -5.12 -19.33
CA THR A 213 -14.57 -5.91 -19.57
C THR A 213 -14.33 -7.40 -19.31
N ARG A 214 -13.19 -7.95 -19.74
CA ARG A 214 -12.80 -9.34 -19.41
C ARG A 214 -12.63 -9.54 -17.91
N ILE A 215 -11.98 -8.61 -17.22
CA ILE A 215 -11.81 -8.65 -15.76
C ILE A 215 -13.17 -8.59 -15.05
N GLN A 216 -14.08 -7.73 -15.50
CA GLN A 216 -15.44 -7.66 -14.96
C GLN A 216 -16.23 -8.95 -15.21
N ASN A 217 -16.12 -9.54 -16.41
CA ASN A 217 -16.79 -10.80 -16.73
C ASN A 217 -16.23 -11.98 -15.94
N ILE A 218 -14.90 -12.03 -15.72
CA ILE A 218 -14.27 -13.02 -14.84
C ILE A 218 -14.75 -12.81 -13.40
N GLY A 219 -14.80 -11.57 -12.91
CA GLY A 219 -15.32 -11.25 -11.57
C GLY A 219 -16.78 -11.65 -11.38
N ALA A 220 -17.62 -11.41 -12.39
CA ALA A 220 -19.04 -11.79 -12.37
C ALA A 220 -19.22 -13.32 -12.39
N ALA A 221 -18.49 -14.03 -13.24
CA ALA A 221 -18.50 -15.50 -13.28
C ALA A 221 -18.02 -16.11 -11.95
N THR A 222 -16.91 -15.59 -11.39
CA THR A 222 -16.37 -16.04 -10.10
C THR A 222 -17.37 -15.78 -8.96
N THR A 223 -18.07 -14.65 -8.98
CA THR A 223 -19.09 -14.31 -7.98
C THR A 223 -20.31 -15.22 -8.07
N ALA A 224 -20.73 -15.57 -9.30
CA ALA A 224 -21.83 -16.51 -9.54
C ALA A 224 -21.48 -17.94 -9.06
N ASP A 225 -20.27 -18.42 -9.33
CA ASP A 225 -19.79 -19.73 -8.87
C ASP A 225 -19.68 -19.78 -7.34
N ILE A 226 -19.20 -18.70 -6.70
CA ILE A 226 -19.15 -18.59 -5.23
C ILE A 226 -20.56 -18.59 -4.63
N HIS A 227 -21.52 -17.89 -5.25
CA HIS A 227 -22.91 -17.87 -4.78
C HIS A 227 -23.62 -19.22 -4.93
N SER A 228 -23.37 -19.93 -6.03
CA SER A 228 -23.88 -21.29 -6.28
C SER A 228 -23.34 -22.26 -5.23
N THR A 229 -22.00 -22.27 -5.05
CA THR A 229 -21.32 -23.14 -4.09
C THR A 229 -21.74 -22.84 -2.65
N SER A 230 -21.90 -21.56 -2.30
CA SER A 230 -22.37 -21.14 -0.96
C SER A 230 -23.81 -21.55 -0.70
N SER A 231 -24.68 -21.50 -1.71
CA SER A 231 -26.08 -21.94 -1.58
C SER A 231 -26.20 -23.46 -1.41
N GLU A 232 -25.40 -24.25 -2.14
CA GLU A 232 -25.33 -25.70 -1.93
C GLU A 232 -24.85 -26.04 -0.53
N ILE A 233 -23.78 -25.40 -0.04
CA ILE A 233 -23.26 -25.60 1.33
C ILE A 233 -24.31 -25.23 2.38
N LEU A 234 -24.98 -24.08 2.24
CA LEU A 234 -26.05 -23.64 3.15
C LEU A 234 -27.25 -24.59 3.16
N SER A 235 -27.65 -25.11 2.00
CA SER A 235 -28.73 -26.09 1.90
C SER A 235 -28.36 -27.42 2.57
N THR A 236 -27.10 -27.84 2.48
CA THR A 236 -26.57 -29.05 3.11
C THR A 236 -26.44 -28.89 4.64
N MET A 237 -26.09 -27.68 5.12
CA MET A 237 -26.02 -27.37 6.55
C MET A 237 -27.41 -27.23 7.20
N ASN A 238 -28.41 -26.72 6.47
CA ASN A 238 -29.78 -26.60 7.00
C ASN A 238 -30.48 -27.95 7.20
N ILE A 239 -30.09 -29.00 6.47
CA ILE A 239 -30.63 -30.36 6.66
C ILE A 239 -30.11 -30.99 7.97
N ASN A 240 -28.89 -30.64 8.41
CA ASN A 240 -28.29 -31.21 9.63
C ASN A 240 -28.77 -30.55 10.93
N ASN A 241 -29.23 -29.30 10.90
CA ASN A 241 -29.69 -28.60 12.12
C ASN A 241 -31.06 -29.09 12.61
N ALA A 242 -32.01 -29.37 11.72
CA ALA A 242 -33.33 -29.85 12.13
C ALA A 242 -33.28 -31.25 12.79
N GLU A 243 -32.38 -32.12 12.32
CA GLU A 243 -32.18 -33.44 12.91
C GLU A 243 -31.45 -33.37 14.27
N LEU A 244 -30.52 -32.42 14.42
CA LEU A 244 -29.82 -32.18 15.68
C LEU A 244 -30.75 -31.54 16.73
N GLU A 245 -31.58 -30.56 16.34
CA GLU A 245 -32.60 -29.95 17.21
C GLU A 245 -33.61 -31.00 17.70
N SER A 246 -34.08 -31.88 16.80
CA SER A 246 -34.98 -32.99 17.17
C SER A 246 -34.34 -33.95 18.17
N LYS A 247 -33.07 -34.34 17.98
CA LYS A 247 -32.33 -35.21 18.91
C LYS A 247 -32.07 -34.54 20.26
N ILE A 248 -31.77 -33.23 20.27
CA ILE A 248 -31.57 -32.46 21.50
C ILE A 248 -32.87 -32.34 22.28
N MET A 249 -33.99 -32.03 21.62
CA MET A 249 -35.31 -31.89 22.25
C MET A 249 -35.80 -33.23 22.84
N ALA A 250 -35.63 -34.33 22.13
CA ALA A 250 -35.97 -35.66 22.64
C ALA A 250 -35.13 -36.04 23.88
N LYS A 251 -33.84 -35.69 23.89
CA LYS A 251 -32.95 -35.91 25.05
C LYS A 251 -33.34 -35.03 26.25
N LEU A 252 -33.75 -33.79 25.99
CA LEU A 252 -34.21 -32.85 27.01
C LEU A 252 -35.51 -33.31 27.66
N GLU A 253 -36.48 -33.82 26.90
CA GLU A 253 -37.72 -34.40 27.43
C GLU A 253 -37.44 -35.64 28.29
N GLU A 254 -36.53 -36.53 27.85
CA GLU A 254 -36.12 -37.72 28.61
C GLU A 254 -35.52 -37.32 29.97
N VAL A 255 -34.65 -36.31 29.99
CA VAL A 255 -34.04 -35.78 31.23
C VAL A 255 -35.08 -35.08 32.11
N LEU A 256 -36.02 -34.34 31.54
CA LEU A 256 -37.08 -33.66 32.30
C LEU A 256 -38.01 -34.68 32.98
N GLN A 257 -38.38 -35.76 32.29
CA GLN A 257 -39.21 -36.82 32.86
C GLN A 257 -38.50 -37.55 34.01
N GLN A 258 -37.20 -37.82 33.88
CA GLN A 258 -36.42 -38.41 34.97
C GLN A 258 -36.30 -37.49 36.19
N LEU A 259 -36.20 -36.17 35.99
CA LEU A 259 -36.15 -35.18 37.07
C LEU A 259 -37.49 -35.05 37.79
N ILE A 260 -38.61 -35.09 37.07
CA ILE A 260 -39.96 -35.03 37.65
C ILE A 260 -40.25 -36.28 38.51
N ILE A 261 -39.84 -37.46 38.06
CA ILE A 261 -39.97 -38.74 38.80
C ILE A 261 -39.10 -38.73 40.07
N ASN A 262 -37.91 -38.13 40.02
CA ASN A 262 -37.01 -38.01 41.17
C ASN A 262 -37.44 -36.93 42.19
N GLN A 263 -38.27 -35.96 41.79
CA GLN A 263 -38.79 -34.92 42.69
C GLN A 263 -40.12 -35.31 43.36
N THR A 264 -40.96 -36.13 42.72
CA THR A 264 -42.19 -36.66 43.36
C THR A 264 -41.91 -37.74 44.41
N SER A 265 -40.73 -38.35 44.41
CA SER A 265 -40.29 -39.35 45.40
C SER A 265 -39.64 -38.76 46.67
N LYS A 266 -39.53 -37.42 46.79
CA LYS A 266 -38.86 -36.74 47.92
C LYS A 266 -39.65 -35.59 48.59
N GLN A 267 -40.98 -35.56 48.45
CA GLN A 267 -41.82 -34.70 49.29
C GLN A 267 -42.69 -35.53 50.25
N VAL A 268 -42.06 -35.93 51.36
CA VAL A 268 -42.73 -36.07 52.66
C VAL A 268 -41.88 -35.25 53.63
N ASP A 269 -42.56 -34.38 54.39
CA ASP A 269 -42.07 -33.63 55.57
C ASP A 269 -41.18 -32.39 55.34
N GLN A 270 -41.83 -31.21 55.25
CA GLN A 270 -41.80 -30.12 56.26
C GLN A 270 -41.89 -28.68 55.69
N PRO A 271 -42.45 -27.71 56.45
CA PRO A 271 -42.87 -26.42 55.94
C PRO A 271 -41.94 -25.23 56.25
N ASN A 272 -41.98 -24.24 55.36
CA ASN A 272 -41.75 -22.79 55.55
C ASN A 272 -40.41 -22.25 56.09
N LYS A 273 -39.64 -21.61 55.20
CA LYS A 273 -39.17 -20.20 55.34
C LYS A 273 -38.51 -19.70 54.03
N PRO A 274 -38.63 -18.40 53.67
CA PRO A 274 -38.18 -17.91 52.37
C PRO A 274 -36.72 -17.43 52.42
N TYR A 275 -35.89 -17.92 51.49
CA TYR A 275 -34.62 -17.29 51.16
C TYR A 275 -34.69 -16.69 49.75
N LYS A 276 -34.45 -15.38 49.67
CA LYS A 276 -34.10 -14.65 48.46
C LYS A 276 -32.69 -15.04 48.02
N LEU A 277 -32.55 -15.55 46.81
CA LEU A 277 -31.32 -15.53 46.00
C LEU A 277 -31.81 -15.10 44.61
N GLY A 278 -31.47 -13.92 44.12
CA GLY A 278 -30.16 -13.66 43.53
C GLY A 278 -30.27 -13.95 42.04
N GLN A 279 -30.70 -12.94 41.27
CA GLN A 279 -30.72 -12.99 39.81
C GLN A 279 -29.29 -13.21 39.30
N SER A 280 -29.03 -14.37 38.72
CA SER A 280 -27.89 -14.61 37.87
C SER A 280 -28.18 -14.08 36.47
N ILE A 281 -27.28 -13.22 36.02
CA ILE A 281 -27.24 -12.52 34.75
C ILE A 281 -27.07 -13.55 33.60
N PHE A 282 -28.00 -13.54 32.64
CA PHE A 282 -27.75 -14.09 31.31
C PHE A 282 -27.04 -13.01 30.48
N THR A 283 -25.76 -13.20 30.19
CA THR A 283 -25.03 -12.38 29.22
C THR A 283 -25.24 -12.98 27.82
N LEU A 284 -26.08 -12.33 27.01
CA LEU A 284 -26.19 -12.59 25.58
C LEU A 284 -24.96 -11.98 24.87
N HIS A 285 -24.15 -12.81 24.21
CA HIS A 285 -23.18 -12.32 23.22
C HIS A 285 -23.94 -11.85 21.98
N HIS A 286 -24.07 -10.54 21.79
CA HIS A 286 -24.47 -9.97 20.51
C HIS A 286 -23.22 -9.75 19.64
N GLN A 287 -22.97 -10.66 18.70
CA GLN A 287 -22.21 -10.35 17.49
C GLN A 287 -23.10 -9.47 16.60
N THR A 288 -22.83 -8.17 16.54
CA THR A 288 -23.38 -7.32 15.48
C THR A 288 -22.44 -7.36 14.29
N ASN A 289 -22.77 -8.21 13.31
CA ASN A 289 -22.25 -8.08 11.94
C ASN A 289 -22.82 -6.79 11.34
N LEU A 290 -22.13 -5.67 11.56
CA LEU A 290 -22.38 -4.42 10.85
C LEU A 290 -21.55 -4.42 9.56
N THR A 291 -22.04 -5.13 8.56
CA THR A 291 -21.71 -4.87 7.15
C THR A 291 -22.42 -3.57 6.74
N SER A 292 -22.02 -2.43 7.31
CA SER A 292 -22.41 -1.14 6.74
C SER A 292 -21.59 -0.92 5.47
N LYS A 293 -22.26 -0.43 4.43
CA LYS A 293 -21.79 -0.23 3.05
C LYS A 293 -20.58 0.73 2.94
N VAL A 294 -19.43 0.36 3.48
CA VAL A 294 -18.18 1.10 3.32
C VAL A 294 -17.48 0.56 2.06
N GLY A 295 -18.00 0.99 0.91
CA GLY A 295 -17.40 0.80 -0.41
C GLY A 295 -17.72 -0.55 -1.06
N ASP A 296 -18.60 -0.55 -2.04
CA ASP A 296 -18.84 -1.68 -2.99
C ASP A 296 -17.59 -2.05 -3.83
N LYS A 297 -16.40 -1.56 -3.47
CA LYS A 297 -15.10 -1.87 -4.05
C LYS A 297 -14.10 -2.07 -2.91
N GLY A 298 -13.93 -3.31 -2.47
CA GLY A 298 -12.99 -3.69 -1.41
C GLY A 298 -11.60 -3.13 -1.66
N GLY A 299 -11.23 -2.08 -0.90
CA GLY A 299 -9.93 -1.42 -0.98
C GLY A 299 -9.09 -1.73 0.24
N TYR A 300 -7.78 -1.89 0.04
CA TYR A 300 -6.80 -2.08 1.12
C TYR A 300 -6.76 -0.85 2.05
N VAL A 301 -6.95 -1.06 3.36
CA VAL A 301 -6.76 -0.06 4.43
C VAL A 301 -5.30 -0.09 4.88
N SER A 302 -4.60 1.04 4.79
CA SER A 302 -3.19 1.10 5.21
C SER A 302 -2.97 1.54 6.66
N ASP A 303 -3.80 2.49 7.12
CA ASP A 303 -3.69 3.07 8.44
C ASP A 303 -4.99 3.78 8.85
N ILE A 304 -5.14 4.04 10.15
CA ILE A 304 -6.30 4.69 10.75
C ILE A 304 -5.85 5.57 11.91
N VAL A 305 -6.47 6.74 12.05
CA VAL A 305 -6.34 7.56 13.26
C VAL A 305 -7.72 7.93 13.78
N MET A 306 -7.86 7.96 15.10
CA MET A 306 -9.04 8.50 15.77
C MET A 306 -8.78 9.96 16.14
N MET A 307 -9.71 10.83 15.76
CA MET A 307 -9.75 12.24 16.16
C MET A 307 -10.34 12.38 17.56
N ASP A 308 -10.03 13.46 18.27
CA ASP A 308 -10.51 13.67 19.65
C ASP A 308 -12.05 13.78 19.74
N ASP A 309 -12.71 14.19 18.67
CA ASP A 309 -14.18 14.22 18.60
C ASP A 309 -14.81 12.83 18.40
N GLY A 310 -13.99 11.79 18.20
CA GLY A 310 -14.41 10.41 18.03
C GLY A 310 -14.69 10.01 16.58
N ARG A 311 -14.35 10.85 15.59
CA ARG A 311 -14.30 10.43 14.19
C ARG A 311 -13.04 9.61 13.92
N LEU A 312 -13.13 8.70 12.97
CA LEU A 312 -12.04 7.92 12.42
C LEU A 312 -11.65 8.50 11.06
N VAL A 313 -10.36 8.60 10.80
CA VAL A 313 -9.80 8.93 9.49
C VAL A 313 -8.99 7.74 9.01
N ILE A 314 -9.36 7.19 7.86
CA ILE A 314 -8.83 5.92 7.34
C ILE A 314 -8.14 6.17 6.00
N CYS A 315 -6.92 5.67 5.85
CA CYS A 315 -6.18 5.72 4.59
C CYS A 315 -6.60 4.58 3.66
N LEU A 316 -7.05 4.93 2.45
CA LEU A 316 -7.37 3.99 1.37
C LEU A 316 -6.44 4.20 0.17
N PRO A 317 -5.20 3.66 0.21
CA PRO A 317 -4.19 3.90 -0.83
C PRO A 317 -4.65 3.60 -2.25
N GLU A 318 -5.32 2.46 -2.47
CA GLU A 318 -5.76 2.04 -3.82
C GLU A 318 -6.86 2.94 -4.40
N GLN A 319 -7.54 3.70 -3.53
CA GLN A 319 -8.59 4.62 -3.91
C GLN A 319 -8.13 6.08 -3.87
N ASN A 320 -6.84 6.34 -3.58
CA ASN A 320 -6.23 7.66 -3.44
C ASN A 320 -7.10 8.60 -2.59
N ARG A 321 -7.55 8.17 -1.42
CA ARG A 321 -8.44 8.95 -0.57
C ARG A 321 -8.27 8.67 0.92
N LEU A 322 -8.71 9.63 1.71
CA LEU A 322 -9.02 9.46 3.13
C LEU A 322 -10.51 9.25 3.28
N LEU A 323 -10.90 8.23 4.05
CA LEU A 323 -12.27 8.06 4.50
C LEU A 323 -12.41 8.73 5.87
N ILE A 324 -13.52 9.43 6.10
CA ILE A 324 -13.86 9.97 7.42
C ILE A 324 -15.13 9.30 7.86
N CYS A 325 -15.12 8.65 9.00
CA CYS A 325 -16.32 8.01 9.51
C CYS A 325 -16.51 8.10 11.02
N ASN A 326 -17.74 7.89 11.47
CA ASN A 326 -18.00 7.67 12.89
C ASN A 326 -17.43 6.30 13.34
N THR A 327 -17.31 6.09 14.65
CA THR A 327 -16.83 4.81 15.21
C THR A 327 -17.76 3.64 14.95
N ASP A 328 -19.04 3.91 14.68
CA ASP A 328 -20.03 2.93 14.22
C ASP A 328 -20.10 2.82 12.68
N LEU A 329 -19.22 3.54 11.97
CA LEU A 329 -19.12 3.60 10.51
C LEU A 329 -20.39 4.13 9.82
N SER A 330 -21.29 4.79 10.55
CA SER A 330 -22.60 5.22 10.04
C SER A 330 -22.55 6.44 9.12
N GLN A 331 -21.70 7.41 9.44
CA GLN A 331 -21.44 8.58 8.62
C GLN A 331 -20.14 8.35 7.87
N VAL A 332 -20.17 8.48 6.55
CA VAL A 332 -18.99 8.23 5.70
C VAL A 332 -18.82 9.42 4.78
N ASP A 333 -17.71 10.12 4.93
CA ASP A 333 -17.24 11.16 4.03
C ASP A 333 -15.88 10.77 3.44
N SER A 334 -15.41 11.51 2.44
CA SER A 334 -14.08 11.26 1.90
C SER A 334 -13.39 12.49 1.36
N ILE A 335 -12.06 12.46 1.41
CA ILE A 335 -11.18 13.49 0.86
C ILE A 335 -10.29 12.84 -0.20
N PRO A 336 -10.31 13.30 -1.46
CA PRO A 336 -9.38 12.82 -2.46
C PRO A 336 -7.95 13.27 -2.12
N VAL A 337 -6.98 12.39 -2.34
CA VAL A 337 -5.55 12.60 -2.07
C VAL A 337 -4.78 12.53 -3.37
N GLN A 338 -3.84 13.45 -3.59
CA GLN A 338 -2.98 13.47 -4.79
C GLN A 338 -1.81 12.49 -4.63
N GLY A 339 -2.14 11.20 -4.44
CA GLY A 339 -1.19 10.11 -4.23
C GLY A 339 -1.82 8.97 -3.43
N MET A 340 -1.02 7.95 -3.12
CA MET A 340 -1.47 6.79 -2.34
C MET A 340 -1.23 7.05 -0.84
N PRO A 341 -2.24 7.47 -0.06
CA PRO A 341 -2.08 7.70 1.38
C PRO A 341 -1.65 6.42 2.09
N ARG A 342 -0.67 6.49 3.00
CA ARG A 342 -0.13 5.33 3.71
C ARG A 342 -0.31 5.39 5.20
N TYR A 343 0.24 6.41 5.86
CA TYR A 343 0.08 6.59 7.30
C TYR A 343 -0.58 7.93 7.58
N VAL A 344 -1.38 7.98 8.65
CA VAL A 344 -2.12 9.19 9.03
C VAL A 344 -2.00 9.44 10.52
N THR A 345 -1.83 10.70 10.89
CA THR A 345 -1.88 11.14 12.29
C THR A 345 -2.78 12.37 12.43
N ALA A 346 -3.45 12.50 13.57
CA ALA A 346 -4.19 13.70 13.93
C ALA A 346 -3.20 14.77 14.39
N VAL A 347 -3.25 15.94 13.76
CA VAL A 347 -2.47 17.13 14.17
C VAL A 347 -3.26 17.93 15.19
N ASN A 348 -4.57 18.05 14.96
CA ASN A 348 -5.55 18.62 15.87
C ASN A 348 -6.95 18.12 15.47
N ASN A 349 -8.01 18.58 16.14
CA ASN A 349 -9.39 18.11 15.91
C ASN A 349 -9.94 18.32 14.49
N SER A 350 -9.33 19.21 13.72
CA SER A 350 -9.74 19.56 12.36
C SER A 350 -8.72 19.17 11.29
N THR A 351 -7.55 18.67 11.67
CA THR A 351 -6.43 18.52 10.74
C THR A 351 -5.72 17.19 10.93
N VAL A 352 -5.47 16.51 9.81
CA VAL A 352 -4.64 15.31 9.76
C VAL A 352 -3.41 15.56 8.90
N ALA A 353 -2.32 14.87 9.23
CA ALA A 353 -1.11 14.79 8.41
C ALA A 353 -0.97 13.37 7.87
N VAL A 354 -0.63 13.26 6.60
CA VAL A 354 -0.64 12.00 5.85
C VAL A 354 0.69 11.84 5.11
N THR A 355 1.29 10.65 5.21
CA THR A 355 2.41 10.28 4.34
C THR A 355 1.90 9.59 3.09
N LEU A 356 2.51 9.87 1.94
CA LEU A 356 2.16 9.26 0.67
C LEU A 356 3.20 8.23 0.23
N TYR A 357 2.75 7.13 -0.35
CA TYR A 357 3.61 6.12 -0.96
C TYR A 357 4.44 6.73 -2.10
N HIS A 358 5.75 6.43 -2.14
CA HIS A 358 6.71 6.97 -3.13
C HIS A 358 6.81 8.50 -3.22
N SER A 359 6.28 9.24 -2.24
CA SER A 359 6.43 10.69 -2.16
C SER A 359 7.47 11.08 -1.11
N LYS A 360 8.09 12.25 -1.29
CA LYS A 360 8.91 12.91 -0.25
C LYS A 360 8.10 13.92 0.57
N CYS A 361 6.78 13.90 0.46
CA CYS A 361 5.91 14.90 1.05
C CYS A 361 5.00 14.31 2.13
N ILE A 362 4.79 15.11 3.17
CA ILE A 362 3.68 14.96 4.11
C ILE A 362 2.60 15.93 3.67
N GLU A 363 1.39 15.45 3.46
CA GLU A 363 0.26 16.30 3.12
C GLU A 363 -0.62 16.53 4.34
N MET A 364 -1.07 17.77 4.52
CA MET A 364 -1.99 18.13 5.60
C MET A 364 -3.37 18.41 5.02
N TYR A 365 -4.40 17.88 5.66
CA TYR A 365 -5.79 18.00 5.22
C TYR A 365 -6.67 18.53 6.34
N ASP A 366 -7.55 19.45 6.00
CA ASP A 366 -8.67 19.85 6.84
C ASP A 366 -9.81 18.85 6.65
N ILE A 367 -10.17 18.15 7.72
CA ILE A 367 -11.18 17.09 7.66
C ILE A 367 -12.62 17.61 7.68
N HIS A 368 -12.85 18.83 8.14
CA HIS A 368 -14.18 19.45 8.10
C HIS A 368 -14.46 20.06 6.74
N ASN A 369 -13.49 20.81 6.22
CA ASN A 369 -13.61 21.49 4.94
C ASN A 369 -13.21 20.60 3.74
N LYS A 370 -12.69 19.40 4.02
CA LYS A 370 -12.36 18.35 3.03
C LYS A 370 -11.36 18.80 1.98
N LEU A 371 -10.39 19.59 2.39
CA LEU A 371 -9.43 20.23 1.49
C LEU A 371 -8.00 20.00 1.96
N LYS A 372 -7.10 19.95 0.99
CA LYS A 372 -5.67 19.95 1.22
C LYS A 372 -5.24 21.35 1.68
N LEU A 373 -4.57 21.42 2.82
CA LEU A 373 -4.06 22.65 3.40
C LEU A 373 -2.69 23.00 2.81
N LYS A 374 -1.75 22.04 2.87
CA LYS A 374 -0.37 22.21 2.38
C LYS A 374 0.35 20.88 2.23
N SER A 375 1.52 20.93 1.59
CA SER A 375 2.48 19.83 1.51
C SER A 375 3.80 20.27 2.15
N LEU A 376 4.38 19.41 2.98
CA LEU A 376 5.68 19.61 3.62
C LEU A 376 6.69 18.65 3.00
N THR A 377 7.78 19.17 2.45
CA THR A 377 8.85 18.34 1.90
C THR A 377 9.76 17.85 3.02
N VAL A 378 9.95 16.54 3.12
CA VAL A 378 10.84 15.95 4.12
C VAL A 378 12.24 15.75 3.51
N PRO A 379 13.31 16.26 4.15
CA PRO A 379 14.66 16.09 3.65
C PRO A 379 15.15 14.64 3.78
N GLY A 380 15.70 14.09 2.69
CA GLY A 380 16.25 12.73 2.64
C GLY A 380 15.49 11.76 1.72
N ARG A 381 15.77 10.45 1.85
CA ARG A 381 14.99 9.41 1.19
C ARG A 381 13.82 9.03 2.09
N LEU A 382 12.60 9.18 1.58
CA LEU A 382 11.43 8.51 2.14
C LEU A 382 11.31 7.15 1.46
N TRP A 383 11.44 6.07 2.23
CA TRP A 383 11.52 4.70 1.69
C TRP A 383 10.18 4.20 1.13
N TRP A 384 10.29 3.15 0.31
CA TRP A 384 9.25 2.66 -0.60
C TRP A 384 7.98 2.12 0.06
N LEU A 385 7.90 1.91 1.39
CA LEU A 385 6.75 1.27 2.04
C LEU A 385 5.80 2.24 2.78
N GLY A 386 6.05 3.54 2.66
CA GLY A 386 5.38 4.55 3.47
C GLY A 386 6.05 4.68 4.84
N ILE A 387 6.04 5.89 5.37
CA ILE A 387 6.70 6.23 6.62
C ILE A 387 5.66 6.33 7.73
N GLY A 388 5.92 5.66 8.85
CA GLY A 388 5.18 5.90 10.08
C GLY A 388 5.26 7.39 10.44
N ILE A 389 4.12 8.00 10.71
CA ILE A 389 3.99 9.39 11.14
C ILE A 389 3.19 9.41 12.43
N THR A 390 3.56 10.29 13.34
CA THR A 390 2.77 10.56 14.54
C THR A 390 2.94 12.00 14.98
N THR A 391 2.11 12.43 15.92
CA THR A 391 2.15 13.79 16.48
C THR A 391 2.74 13.73 17.88
N ILE A 392 3.68 14.64 18.17
CA ILE A 392 4.31 14.78 19.49
C ILE A 392 4.58 16.25 19.78
N ASN A 393 4.24 16.73 20.98
CA ASN A 393 4.52 18.11 21.41
C ASN A 393 4.18 19.18 20.35
N ASN A 394 3.00 19.04 19.72
CA ASN A 394 2.52 19.89 18.63
C ASN A 394 3.46 19.95 17.40
N LYS A 395 4.16 18.86 17.12
CA LYS A 395 5.06 18.65 15.98
C LYS A 395 4.78 17.28 15.37
N LEU A 396 5.32 17.07 14.17
CA LEU A 396 5.26 15.78 13.50
C LEU A 396 6.55 15.00 13.74
N ALA A 397 6.42 13.75 14.16
CA ALA A 397 7.51 12.79 14.17
C ALA A 397 7.35 11.80 13.01
N VAL A 398 8.42 11.62 12.24
CA VAL A 398 8.39 10.96 10.94
C VAL A 398 9.61 10.04 10.82
N CYS A 399 9.42 8.78 10.42
CA CYS A 399 10.56 7.87 10.17
C CYS A 399 11.37 8.31 8.95
N SER A 400 12.68 8.14 9.01
CA SER A 400 13.58 8.24 7.87
C SER A 400 14.71 7.23 8.07
N ASP A 401 15.37 6.79 6.99
CA ASP A 401 16.45 5.77 6.94
C ASP A 401 16.82 5.13 8.30
N ASN A 402 17.67 5.77 9.10
CA ASN A 402 18.08 5.34 10.43
C ASN A 402 17.92 6.48 11.45
N LYS A 403 16.80 7.20 11.35
CA LYS A 403 16.51 8.37 12.20
C LYS A 403 15.03 8.68 12.28
N LEU A 404 14.64 9.41 13.31
CA LEU A 404 13.35 10.09 13.40
C LEU A 404 13.57 11.57 13.14
N LEU A 405 12.74 12.16 12.29
CA LEU A 405 12.73 13.59 12.02
C LEU A 405 11.57 14.21 12.79
N ILE A 406 11.87 15.23 13.61
CA ILE A 406 10.86 16.05 14.26
C ILE A 406 10.71 17.32 13.44
N ILE A 407 9.50 17.53 12.92
CA ILE A 407 9.17 18.58 11.97
C ILE A 407 8.16 19.51 12.62
N ASP A 408 8.47 20.81 12.62
CA ASP A 408 7.47 21.83 12.90
C ASP A 408 6.49 21.87 11.73
N HIS A 409 5.25 21.45 11.96
CA HIS A 409 4.26 21.37 10.90
C HIS A 409 3.72 22.74 10.48
N GLN A 410 4.03 23.83 11.19
CA GLN A 410 3.68 25.19 10.80
C GLN A 410 4.67 25.72 9.77
N THR A 411 5.97 25.61 10.06
CA THR A 411 7.06 26.12 9.19
C THR A 411 7.53 25.11 8.15
N GLY A 412 7.37 23.82 8.41
CA GLY A 412 7.92 22.72 7.61
C GLY A 412 9.38 22.39 7.94
N GLU A 413 9.98 23.06 8.91
CA GLU A 413 11.39 22.88 9.26
C GLU A 413 11.62 21.64 10.12
N VAL A 414 12.74 20.95 9.88
CA VAL A 414 13.22 19.89 10.77
C VAL A 414 13.86 20.55 11.99
N VAL A 415 13.18 20.47 13.13
CA VAL A 415 13.67 21.06 14.38
C VAL A 415 14.62 20.13 15.14
N GLN A 416 14.52 18.82 14.91
CA GLN A 416 15.38 17.83 15.56
C GLN A 416 15.50 16.57 14.71
N THR A 417 16.65 15.93 14.80
CA THR A 417 16.91 14.60 14.21
C THR A 417 17.40 13.67 15.31
N ILE A 418 16.65 12.60 15.54
CA ILE A 418 16.99 11.57 16.52
C ILE A 418 17.58 10.39 15.76
N LYS A 419 18.83 10.02 16.04
CA LYS A 419 19.47 8.87 15.37
C LYS A 419 18.92 7.56 15.95
N THR A 420 18.74 6.57 15.08
CA THR A 420 18.41 5.20 15.44
C THR A 420 19.41 4.25 14.80
N ASP A 421 19.73 3.13 15.45
CA ASP A 421 20.71 2.17 14.91
C ASP A 421 20.14 1.30 13.77
N PHE A 422 18.85 1.43 13.49
CA PHE A 422 18.08 0.66 12.52
C PHE A 422 16.94 1.52 11.95
N TYR A 423 16.25 1.01 10.93
CA TYR A 423 15.07 1.65 10.34
C TYR A 423 13.86 1.59 11.29
N PRO A 424 13.40 2.71 11.85
CA PRO A 424 12.23 2.71 12.72
C PRO A 424 10.95 2.55 11.89
N PHE A 425 10.00 1.75 12.35
CA PHE A 425 8.66 1.66 11.77
C PHE A 425 7.57 1.66 12.85
N CYS A 426 6.32 1.92 12.45
CA CYS A 426 5.15 1.97 13.33
C CYS A 426 5.34 2.94 14.51
N LEU A 427 5.26 4.23 14.19
CA LEU A 427 5.35 5.28 15.20
C LEU A 427 4.05 5.45 15.95
N HIS A 428 4.17 5.74 17.24
CA HIS A 428 3.05 6.23 18.03
C HIS A 428 3.55 7.27 19.04
N GLY A 429 2.93 8.44 19.04
CA GLY A 429 3.22 9.53 19.96
C GLY A 429 2.25 9.49 21.14
N SER A 430 2.78 9.71 22.34
CA SER A 430 1.96 9.89 23.54
C SER A 430 2.64 10.87 24.48
N GLY A 431 2.01 12.02 24.72
CA GLY A 431 2.62 13.10 25.49
C GLY A 431 3.94 13.55 24.86
N ASP A 432 5.03 13.39 25.59
CA ASP A 432 6.40 13.71 25.17
C ASP A 432 7.21 12.48 24.72
N ILE A 433 6.57 11.32 24.55
CA ILE A 433 7.23 10.08 24.19
C ILE A 433 6.88 9.67 22.76
N ILE A 434 7.89 9.23 22.00
CA ILE A 434 7.73 8.58 20.70
C ILE A 434 8.05 7.11 20.86
N PHE A 435 7.07 6.24 20.64
CA PHE A 435 7.26 4.81 20.55
C PHE A 435 7.51 4.40 19.08
N TYR A 436 8.39 3.43 18.87
CA TYR A 436 8.73 2.91 17.56
C TYR A 436 9.24 1.47 17.62
N CYS A 437 9.11 0.74 16.52
CA CYS A 437 9.54 -0.65 16.37
C CYS A 437 10.82 -0.77 15.54
N GLY A 438 11.64 -1.77 15.87
CA GLY A 438 12.66 -2.32 14.96
C GLY A 438 12.21 -3.66 14.37
N ASN A 439 12.95 -4.19 13.39
CA ASN A 439 12.64 -5.49 12.74
C ASN A 439 12.95 -6.69 13.65
N ASN A 440 13.02 -6.47 14.96
CA ASN A 440 13.40 -7.41 15.99
C ASN A 440 12.29 -7.46 17.05
N LYS A 441 12.54 -8.15 18.16
CA LYS A 441 11.58 -8.27 19.26
C LYS A 441 11.50 -7.03 20.16
N ASN A 442 12.14 -5.92 19.79
CA ASN A 442 12.28 -4.78 20.66
C ASN A 442 11.28 -3.68 20.32
N LEU A 443 10.56 -3.23 21.34
CA LEU A 443 9.91 -1.93 21.38
C LEU A 443 10.92 -0.90 21.84
N TYR A 444 10.98 0.22 21.14
CA TYR A 444 11.84 1.35 21.49
C TYR A 444 10.98 2.56 21.80
N TRP A 445 11.48 3.42 22.67
CA TRP A 445 10.88 4.74 22.82
C TRP A 445 11.93 5.80 23.13
N TYR A 446 11.60 7.02 22.72
CA TYR A 446 12.39 8.21 22.94
C TYR A 446 11.55 9.21 23.74
N SER A 447 12.04 9.64 24.90
CA SER A 447 11.45 10.77 25.63
C SER A 447 12.05 12.06 25.11
N TYR A 448 11.19 12.97 24.67
CA TYR A 448 11.57 14.28 24.16
C TYR A 448 12.05 15.21 25.27
N THR A 449 11.50 15.09 26.49
CA THR A 449 11.91 15.92 27.62
C THR A 449 13.26 15.47 28.21
N ASP A 450 13.47 14.16 28.29
CA ASP A 450 14.67 13.59 28.91
C ASP A 450 15.82 13.33 27.91
N ASP A 451 15.58 13.45 26.60
CA ASP A 451 16.50 13.10 25.52
C ASP A 451 17.11 11.70 25.68
N ARG A 452 16.26 10.73 26.03
CA ARG A 452 16.67 9.36 26.37
C ARG A 452 15.99 8.32 25.51
N HIS A 453 16.79 7.35 25.09
CA HIS A 453 16.33 6.13 24.44
C HIS A 453 16.12 5.02 25.46
N HIS A 454 15.04 4.29 25.26
CA HIS A 454 14.69 3.12 26.04
C HIS A 454 14.33 1.96 25.14
N THR A 455 14.39 0.75 25.69
CA THR A 455 14.12 -0.47 24.94
C THR A 455 13.48 -1.52 25.85
N LEU A 456 12.50 -2.23 25.31
CA LEU A 456 11.83 -3.36 25.96
C LEU A 456 11.75 -4.52 24.97
N THR A 457 12.22 -5.70 25.38
CA THR A 457 12.10 -6.92 24.57
C THR A 457 10.76 -7.59 24.81
N LEU A 458 9.97 -7.70 23.75
CA LEU A 458 8.66 -8.34 23.69
C LEU A 458 8.79 -9.84 23.30
N PRO A 459 7.75 -10.67 23.51
CA PRO A 459 7.81 -12.09 23.16
C PRO A 459 7.95 -12.33 21.65
N SER A 460 7.41 -11.42 20.84
CA SER A 460 7.40 -11.47 19.38
C SER A 460 7.58 -10.06 18.78
N PRO A 461 8.10 -9.90 17.55
CA PRO A 461 8.30 -8.59 16.94
C PRO A 461 7.02 -7.74 16.95
N PRO A 462 7.09 -6.50 17.45
CA PRO A 462 5.94 -5.60 17.46
C PRO A 462 5.59 -5.12 16.05
N TYR A 463 4.30 -4.93 15.81
CA TYR A 463 3.73 -4.63 14.49
C TYR A 463 2.83 -3.39 14.47
N ARG A 464 2.03 -3.17 15.52
CA ARG A 464 1.18 -1.99 15.68
C ARG A 464 1.09 -1.63 17.14
N MET A 465 0.80 -0.35 17.43
CA MET A 465 0.64 0.10 18.79
C MET A 465 -0.31 1.28 18.90
N THR A 466 -0.85 1.47 20.10
CA THR A 466 -1.70 2.61 20.45
C THR A 466 -1.60 2.86 21.96
N THR A 467 -1.79 4.09 22.41
CA THR A 467 -1.86 4.40 23.85
C THR A 467 -3.28 4.66 24.30
N ILE A 468 -3.52 4.38 25.58
CA ILE A 468 -4.75 4.79 26.27
C ILE A 468 -4.50 6.07 27.06
N GLN A 469 -5.56 6.67 27.61
CA GLN A 469 -5.50 7.98 28.27
C GLN A 469 -4.58 8.03 29.50
N ASP A 470 -4.30 6.90 30.15
CA ASP A 470 -3.38 6.85 31.30
C ASP A 470 -1.89 6.77 30.91
N GLY A 471 -1.60 6.80 29.60
CA GLY A 471 -0.24 6.71 29.05
C GLY A 471 0.26 5.28 28.84
N SER A 472 -0.51 4.25 29.23
CA SER A 472 -0.15 2.85 28.94
C SER A 472 -0.29 2.55 27.45
N LEU A 473 0.56 1.64 26.96
CA LEU A 473 0.70 1.32 25.55
C LEU A 473 0.22 -0.11 25.29
N TYR A 474 -0.63 -0.29 24.29
CA TYR A 474 -0.98 -1.61 23.77
C TYR A 474 -0.19 -1.85 22.49
N VAL A 475 0.49 -2.99 22.43
CA VAL A 475 1.34 -3.38 21.30
C VAL A 475 0.87 -4.72 20.75
N MET A 476 0.47 -4.74 19.49
CA MET A 476 0.20 -5.96 18.75
C MET A 476 1.49 -6.50 18.15
N CYS A 477 1.78 -7.77 18.39
CA CYS A 477 2.95 -8.48 17.87
C CYS A 477 2.59 -9.34 16.65
N ASN A 478 3.61 -9.71 15.85
CA ASN A 478 3.46 -10.54 14.64
C ASN A 478 2.89 -11.94 14.88
N ASP A 479 2.93 -12.43 16.13
CA ASP A 479 2.33 -13.70 16.51
C ASP A 479 0.83 -13.58 16.87
N GLY A 480 0.24 -12.39 16.72
CA GLY A 480 -1.15 -12.10 17.06
C GLY A 480 -1.38 -11.82 18.55
N SER A 481 -0.33 -11.83 19.38
CA SER A 481 -0.45 -11.43 20.79
C SER A 481 -0.56 -9.91 20.95
N VAL A 482 -1.35 -9.48 21.93
CA VAL A 482 -1.44 -8.07 22.34
C VAL A 482 -0.81 -7.93 23.72
N GLN A 483 0.18 -7.05 23.80
CA GLN A 483 0.96 -6.75 24.98
C GLN A 483 0.50 -5.41 25.55
N HIS A 484 0.05 -5.39 26.80
CA HIS A 484 -0.13 -4.17 27.57
C HIS A 484 1.19 -3.81 28.24
N VAL A 485 1.77 -2.67 27.85
CA VAL A 485 3.00 -2.11 28.39
C VAL A 485 2.63 -0.97 29.32
N SER A 486 3.14 -1.02 30.56
CA SER A 486 2.90 0.02 31.57
C SER A 486 3.39 1.39 31.09
N SER A 487 2.79 2.46 31.62
CA SER A 487 3.15 3.84 31.27
C SER A 487 4.61 4.21 31.57
N ASP A 488 5.28 3.48 32.47
CA ASP A 488 6.73 3.62 32.73
C ASP A 488 7.61 2.84 31.74
N GLY A 489 7.01 2.07 30.82
CA GLY A 489 7.68 1.27 29.80
C GLY A 489 8.47 0.06 30.34
N LYS A 490 8.43 -0.21 31.65
CA LYS A 490 9.31 -1.22 32.28
C LYS A 490 8.73 -2.62 32.30
N GLN A 491 7.41 -2.75 32.21
CA GLN A 491 6.73 -4.03 32.31
C GLN A 491 5.74 -4.20 31.18
N TYR A 492 5.54 -5.45 30.77
CA TYR A 492 4.44 -5.81 29.90
C TYR A 492 3.72 -7.04 30.42
N LYS A 493 2.45 -7.16 30.03
CA LYS A 493 1.62 -8.35 30.25
C LYS A 493 0.88 -8.66 28.95
N THR A 494 0.88 -9.93 28.54
CA THR A 494 -0.03 -10.39 27.48
C THR A 494 -1.46 -10.26 27.99
N VAL A 495 -2.26 -9.42 27.35
CA VAL A 495 -3.67 -9.23 27.67
C VAL A 495 -4.57 -10.09 26.80
N GLU A 496 -4.16 -10.36 25.57
CA GLU A 496 -4.92 -11.17 24.63
C GLU A 496 -3.99 -11.93 23.67
N THR A 497 -4.41 -13.12 23.24
CA THR A 497 -3.80 -13.83 22.11
C THR A 497 -4.88 -14.01 21.07
N ILE A 498 -4.84 -13.19 20.02
CA ILE A 498 -5.80 -13.30 18.94
C ILE A 498 -5.31 -14.46 18.07
N GLY A 499 -6.07 -15.57 18.04
CA GLY A 499 -5.72 -16.81 17.34
C GLY A 499 -5.67 -16.65 15.82
N LEU A 500 -4.73 -15.86 15.31
CA LEU A 500 -4.64 -15.44 13.92
C LEU A 500 -3.49 -16.18 13.25
N LYS A 501 -3.83 -17.24 12.51
CA LYS A 501 -2.91 -17.91 11.60
C LYS A 501 -2.52 -16.93 10.49
N SER A 502 -1.27 -16.51 10.50
CA SER A 502 -0.55 -15.74 9.46
C SER A 502 -1.18 -14.39 9.06
N MET A 503 -0.84 -13.33 9.79
CA MET A 503 -1.02 -11.95 9.29
C MET A 503 0.30 -11.38 8.78
N ASN A 504 0.58 -11.62 7.50
CA ASN A 504 1.54 -10.82 6.74
C ASN A 504 0.89 -9.56 6.13
N ASN A 505 -0.42 -9.36 6.31
CA ASN A 505 -1.18 -8.29 5.67
C ASN A 505 -1.96 -7.49 6.72
N GLY A 506 -1.50 -6.24 6.95
CA GLY A 506 -2.13 -5.09 7.62
C GLY A 506 -3.35 -5.32 8.54
N GLY A 507 -3.13 -5.12 9.83
CA GLY A 507 -4.16 -4.70 10.76
C GLY A 507 -3.80 -3.33 11.32
N SER A 508 -4.80 -2.61 11.83
CA SER A 508 -4.59 -1.42 12.67
C SER A 508 -5.17 -1.67 14.04
N LEU A 509 -4.53 -1.11 15.07
CA LEU A 509 -4.93 -1.18 16.46
C LEU A 509 -5.21 0.23 16.96
N TYR A 510 -6.37 0.48 17.55
CA TYR A 510 -6.70 1.76 18.18
C TYR A 510 -7.52 1.58 19.46
N TYR A 511 -7.45 2.56 20.36
CA TYR A 511 -8.26 2.56 21.58
C TYR A 511 -9.36 3.62 21.50
N ASN A 512 -10.62 3.20 21.62
CA ASN A 512 -11.77 4.08 21.69
C ASN A 512 -11.99 4.57 23.13
N CYS A 513 -11.59 5.81 23.42
CA CYS A 513 -11.72 6.41 24.74
C CYS A 513 -13.18 6.54 25.21
N LYS A 514 -14.13 6.82 24.30
CA LYS A 514 -15.56 6.97 24.64
C LYS A 514 -16.17 5.65 25.09
N GLN A 515 -15.78 4.56 24.42
CA GLN A 515 -16.28 3.22 24.74
C GLN A 515 -15.39 2.49 25.77
N ARG A 516 -14.19 3.01 26.06
CA ARG A 516 -13.13 2.34 26.82
C ARG A 516 -12.79 0.96 26.26
N LYS A 517 -12.55 0.89 24.94
CA LYS A 517 -12.34 -0.38 24.22
C LYS A 517 -11.14 -0.34 23.30
N LEU A 518 -10.42 -1.44 23.23
CA LEU A 518 -9.45 -1.69 22.18
C LEU A 518 -10.18 -2.19 20.93
N VAL A 519 -9.86 -1.61 19.78
CA VAL A 519 -10.46 -1.96 18.50
C VAL A 519 -9.35 -2.30 17.51
N THR A 520 -9.49 -3.44 16.87
CA THR A 520 -8.58 -3.90 15.81
C THR A 520 -9.31 -3.93 14.49
N CYS A 521 -8.82 -3.18 13.51
CA CYS A 521 -9.33 -3.22 12.15
C CYS A 521 -8.46 -4.17 11.32
N TYR A 522 -9.06 -5.18 10.67
CA TYR A 522 -8.35 -6.16 9.84
C TYR A 522 -8.69 -6.00 8.35
N LEU A 523 -7.70 -6.27 7.49
CA LEU A 523 -7.76 -6.09 6.03
C LEU A 523 -8.75 -6.97 5.26
N THR A 524 -9.59 -7.77 5.91
CA THR A 524 -10.53 -8.68 5.24
C THR A 524 -11.95 -8.15 5.26
N SER A 525 -12.21 -6.97 4.68
CA SER A 525 -13.57 -6.40 4.49
C SER A 525 -14.49 -6.36 5.73
N ASN A 526 -13.96 -6.67 6.91
CA ASN A 526 -14.66 -6.91 8.17
C ASN A 526 -13.95 -6.10 9.23
N ILE A 527 -14.60 -5.05 9.69
CA ILE A 527 -14.17 -4.28 10.85
C ILE A 527 -14.68 -5.04 12.08
N ASN A 528 -13.79 -5.76 12.76
CA ASN A 528 -14.12 -6.47 13.98
C ASN A 528 -13.94 -5.51 15.17
N ILE A 529 -15.05 -5.05 15.75
CA ILE A 529 -15.03 -4.28 16.99
C ILE A 529 -15.02 -5.29 18.15
N PHE A 530 -13.91 -5.36 18.88
CA PHE A 530 -13.81 -6.22 20.05
C PHE A 530 -14.36 -5.50 21.29
N HIS A 531 -14.97 -6.30 22.16
CA HIS A 531 -15.46 -5.87 23.46
C HIS A 531 -14.54 -6.48 24.51
N GLU A 532 -13.97 -5.68 25.41
CA GLU A 532 -13.33 -6.22 26.60
C GLU A 532 -14.34 -6.31 27.76
N THR A 533 -14.21 -7.40 28.51
CA THR A 533 -14.89 -7.75 29.77
C THR A 533 -14.24 -7.09 30.97
#